data_AF-A0A2E7EL63-F1
#
_entry.id   AF-A0A2E7EL63-F1
#
_cell.length_a   1.000
_cell.length_b   1.000
_cell.length_c   1.000
_cell.angle_alpha   90.00
_cell.angle_beta   90.00
_cell.angle_gamma   90.00
#
_symmetry.space_group_name_H-M   'P 1'
#
loop_
_entity.id
_entity.type
_entity.pdbx_description
1 polymer ?
#
loop_
_entity_poly.entity_id
_entity_poly.type
_entity_poly.pdbx_seq_one_letter_code
_entity_poly.pdbx_strand_id
1 'polypeptide(L)' 'MGQKGERPAKKWTSKKLSSAISDLQGGRSFEKGRMLYKQIKCTACHRMDGEGNEFGPDLSLLNES' A
#
# COMPACT_ATOMS: atom_id res chain seq x y z
N MET A 1 -23.77 -4.08 21.04
CA MET A 1 -22.46 -3.86 21.70
C MET A 1 -21.36 -4.15 20.69
N GLY A 2 -20.70 -3.12 20.16
CA GLY A 2 -19.52 -3.26 19.30
C GLY A 2 -18.51 -2.22 19.73
N GLN A 3 -17.44 -2.64 20.41
CA GLN A 3 -16.44 -1.73 20.95
C GLN A 3 -15.76 -1.01 19.77
N LYS A 4 -15.92 0.31 19.70
CA LYS A 4 -15.24 1.18 18.74
C LYS A 4 -13.77 1.25 19.17
N GLY A 5 -12.97 0.31 18.70
CA GLY A 5 -11.54 0.26 19.00
C GLY A 5 -10.83 1.41 18.30
N GLU A 6 -10.67 2.53 19.01
CA GLU A 6 -9.85 3.65 18.57
C GLU A 6 -8.39 3.18 18.48
N ARG A 7 -7.97 2.80 17.28
CA ARG A 7 -6.56 2.57 16.97
C ARG A 7 -5.85 3.92 17.11
N PRO A 8 -4.86 4.08 18.00
CA PRO A 8 -4.16 5.34 18.12
C PRO A 8 -3.53 5.68 16.77
N ALA A 9 -4.00 6.78 16.16
CA ALA A 9 -3.51 7.23 14.88
C ALA A 9 -2.09 7.80 15.08
N LYS A 10 -1.08 6.94 14.88
CA LYS A 10 0.31 7.38 14.82
C LYS A 10 0.44 8.39 13.68
N LYS A 11 0.68 9.66 14.01
CA LYS A 11 0.97 10.69 13.01
C LYS A 11 2.34 10.41 12.39
N TRP A 12 2.35 10.00 11.13
CA TRP A 12 3.56 9.81 10.34
C TRP A 12 3.94 11.12 9.65
N THR A 13 5.23 11.47 9.69
CA THR A 13 5.79 12.59 8.93
C THR A 13 6.82 12.07 7.94
N SER A 14 7.00 12.75 6.81
CA SER A 14 7.95 12.34 5.77
C SER A 14 9.37 12.18 6.32
N LYS A 15 9.80 13.09 7.20
CA LYS A 15 11.11 13.03 7.87
C LYS A 15 11.27 11.81 8.78
N LYS A 16 10.20 11.44 9.50
CA LYS A 16 10.22 10.26 10.40
C LYS A 16 10.20 8.97 9.59
N LEU A 17 9.49 8.97 8.47
CA LEU A 17 9.46 7.84 7.56
C LEU A 17 10.81 7.65 6.88
N SER A 18 11.39 8.70 6.28
CA SER A 18 12.69 8.60 5.59
C SER A 18 13.77 8.02 6.48
N SER A 19 13.87 8.52 7.72
CA SER A 19 14.81 7.99 8.71
C SER A 19 14.58 6.52 9.03
N ALA A 20 13.33 6.05 9.06
CA ALA A 20 13.02 4.65 9.36
C ALA A 20 13.26 3.71 8.17
N ILE A 21 13.15 4.22 6.93
CA ILE A 21 13.38 3.41 5.71
C ILE A 21 14.89 3.22 5.50
N SER A 22 15.73 4.18 5.89
CA SER A 22 17.19 4.11 5.74
C SER A 22 17.82 2.87 6.36
N ASP A 23 17.23 2.37 7.45
CA ASP A 23 17.72 1.19 8.17
C ASP A 23 17.08 -0.13 7.70
N LEU A 24 16.16 -0.08 6.73
CA LEU A 24 15.51 -1.29 6.23
C LEU A 24 16.50 -2.14 5.44
N GLN A 25 16.68 -3.37 5.89
CA GLN A 25 17.45 -4.38 5.16
C GLN A 25 16.79 -4.69 3.81
N GLY A 26 17.58 -5.23 2.88
CA GLY A 26 17.11 -5.68 1.57
C GLY A 26 16.13 -6.86 1.64
N GLY A 27 15.90 -7.53 0.51
CA GLY A 27 15.02 -8.71 0.45
C GLY A 27 13.54 -8.40 0.16
N ARG A 28 13.25 -7.18 -0.32
CA ARG A 28 11.96 -6.87 -0.95
C ARG A 28 11.80 -7.74 -2.19
N SER A 29 10.62 -8.34 -2.33
CA SER A 29 10.30 -9.26 -3.44
C SER A 29 9.07 -8.75 -4.16
N PHE A 30 9.22 -8.50 -5.46
CA PHE A 30 8.11 -8.12 -6.33
C PHE A 30 7.00 -9.18 -6.33
N GLU A 31 7.38 -10.45 -6.20
CA GLU A 31 6.40 -11.53 -6.13
C GLU A 31 5.57 -11.49 -4.86
N LYS A 32 6.22 -11.28 -3.71
CA LYS A 32 5.49 -11.05 -2.45
C LYS A 32 4.59 -9.82 -2.53
N GLY A 33 5.05 -8.76 -3.19
CA GLY A 33 4.25 -7.54 -3.44
C GLY A 33 2.98 -7.84 -4.25
N ARG A 34 3.10 -8.56 -5.38
CA ARG A 34 1.95 -8.97 -6.20
C ARG A 34 0.96 -9.85 -5.44
N MET A 35 1.44 -10.81 -4.65
CA MET A 35 0.57 -11.65 -3.81
C MET A 35 -0.20 -10.80 -2.81
N LEU A 36 0.49 -9.92 -2.07
CA LEU A 36 -0.14 -9.05 -1.08
C LEU A 36 -1.17 -8.11 -1.69
N TYR A 37 -0.87 -7.52 -2.85
CA TYR A 37 -1.79 -6.64 -3.58
C TYR A 37 -3.17 -7.29 -3.80
N LYS A 38 -3.18 -8.57 -4.18
CA LYS A 38 -4.41 -9.35 -4.33
C LYS A 38 -5.02 -9.72 -2.97
N GLN A 39 -4.21 -10.22 -2.02
CA GLN A 39 -4.68 -10.70 -0.71
C GLN A 39 -5.33 -9.62 0.15
N ILE A 40 -4.79 -8.39 0.14
CA ILE A 40 -5.33 -7.27 0.92
C ILE A 40 -6.40 -6.46 0.16
N LYS A 41 -6.87 -6.99 -0.97
CA LYS A 41 -7.99 -6.46 -1.78
C LYS A 41 -7.73 -5.09 -2.41
N CYS A 42 -6.50 -4.77 -2.79
CA CYS A 42 -6.22 -3.56 -3.56
C CYS A 42 -6.96 -3.56 -4.92
N THR A 43 -7.07 -4.74 -5.53
CA THR A 43 -7.80 -4.97 -6.79
C THR A 43 -9.30 -4.64 -6.72
N ALA A 44 -9.87 -4.57 -5.51
CA ALA A 44 -11.27 -4.20 -5.34
C ALA A 44 -11.53 -2.76 -5.80
N CYS A 45 -10.52 -1.90 -5.71
CA CYS A 45 -10.62 -0.49 -6.12
C CYS A 45 -9.72 -0.16 -7.32
N HIS A 46 -8.50 -0.67 -7.34
CA HIS A 46 -7.50 -0.27 -8.32
C HIS A 46 -7.29 -1.35 -9.39
N ARG A 47 -6.99 -0.89 -10.61
CA ARG A 47 -6.45 -1.72 -11.68
C ARG A 47 -4.91 -1.69 -11.63
N MET A 48 -4.30 -2.80 -12.01
CA MET A 48 -2.87 -2.91 -12.27
C MET A 48 -2.67 -3.98 -13.35
N ASP A 49 -1.95 -3.62 -14.41
CA ASP A 49 -1.63 -4.50 -15.54
C ASP A 49 -2.87 -5.16 -16.18
N GLY A 50 -3.97 -4.38 -16.28
CA GLY A 50 -5.25 -4.88 -16.81
C GLY A 50 -6.09 -5.69 -15.82
N GLU A 51 -5.57 -6.05 -14.64
CA GLU A 51 -6.30 -6.78 -13.59
C GLU A 51 -6.89 -5.84 -12.52
N GLY A 52 -8.14 -6.07 -12.11
CA GLY A 52 -8.82 -5.30 -11.06
C GLY A 52 -9.92 -4.36 -11.58
N ASN A 53 -10.46 -3.54 -10.68
CA ASN A 53 -11.59 -2.64 -10.97
C ASN A 53 -11.14 -1.21 -11.28
N GLU A 54 -12.01 -0.43 -11.92
CA GLU A 54 -11.77 0.96 -12.33
C GLU A 54 -12.40 2.00 -11.37
N PHE A 55 -12.54 1.64 -10.09
CA PHE A 55 -13.08 2.57 -9.09
C PHE A 55 -12.06 3.63 -8.66
N GLY A 56 -10.80 3.23 -8.53
CA GLY A 56 -9.64 4.08 -8.31
C GLY A 56 -8.76 4.17 -9.55
N PRO A 57 -7.75 5.05 -9.56
CA PRO A 57 -6.82 5.17 -10.68
C PRO A 57 -6.09 3.85 -10.94
N ASP A 58 -5.76 3.61 -12.21
CA ASP A 58 -4.88 2.53 -12.60
C ASP A 58 -3.47 2.81 -12.07
N LEU A 59 -2.98 1.92 -11.20
CA LEU A 59 -1.69 2.08 -10.55
C LEU A 59 -0.52 1.81 -11.51
N SER A 60 -0.75 1.14 -12.64
CA SER A 60 0.27 0.96 -13.69
C SER A 60 0.56 2.25 -14.46
N LEU A 61 -0.34 3.23 -14.38
CA LEU A 61 -0.22 4.52 -15.08
C LEU A 61 0.23 5.65 -14.15
N LEU A 62 0.46 5.37 -12.87
CA LEU A 62 1.02 6.34 -11.95
C LEU A 62 2.52 6.50 -12.20
N ASN A 63 2.86 7.37 -13.14
CA ASN A 63 4.17 8.00 -13.20
C ASN A 63 4.19 9.15 -12.17
N GLU A 64 5.19 9.16 -11.30
CA GLU A 64 5.34 10.22 -10.29
C GLU A 64 5.39 11.62 -10.94
N SER A 65 4.73 12.59 -10.29
CA SER A 65 4.95 14.03 -10.46
C SER A 65 5.82 14.57 -9.35
#